data_AF-A0A4V3WV99-F1
#
_entry.id   AF-A0A4V3WV99-F1
#
_cell.length_a   1.000
_cell.length_b   1.000
_cell.length_c   1.000
_cell.angle_alpha   90.00
_cell.angle_beta   90.00
_cell.angle_gamma   90.00
#
_symmetry.space_group_name_H-M   'P 1'
#
loop_
_entity.id
_entity.type
_entity.pdbx_description
1 polymer ?
#
loop_
_entity_poly.entity_id
_entity_poly.type
_entity_poly.pdbx_seq_one_letter_code
_entity_poly.pdbx_strand_id
1 'polypeptide(L)'
;MAAAKKSDSKLSHFVGEVRSLKKRTVVYGSHREAYLKGLFDTVYGADIVERFAIENPFALDQLVKELASAVGSLTNPSKLANTLNTVAHAGATDKTVKRYLDALTDAFIFSEVERFDVKGKRYFDYPMKYYATDAGIRNALLNFRQIEETHLMENVIYNELVLRSYAVGVIPFLLRPEILE
;
A
#
# COMPACT_ATOMS: atom_id res chain seq x y z
N MET A 1 -35.76 39.32 16.95
CA MET A 1 -35.78 38.18 15.99
C MET A 1 -34.96 38.40 14.70
N ALA A 2 -34.20 39.50 14.52
CA ALA A 2 -33.46 39.76 13.28
C ALA A 2 -31.99 39.28 13.26
N ALA A 3 -31.41 38.95 14.42
CA ALA A 3 -30.00 38.54 14.53
C ALA A 3 -29.77 37.06 14.18
N ALA A 4 -30.73 36.18 14.49
CA ALA A 4 -30.62 34.73 14.25
C ALA A 4 -30.79 34.32 12.77
N LYS A 5 -31.45 35.14 11.95
CA LYS A 5 -31.62 34.89 10.50
C LYS A 5 -30.35 35.20 9.69
N LYS A 6 -29.46 36.04 10.22
CA LYS A 6 -28.25 36.53 9.52
C LYS A 6 -27.05 35.59 9.69
N SER A 7 -27.03 34.78 10.75
CA SER A 7 -26.02 33.71 10.94
C SER A 7 -26.26 32.52 10.02
N ASP A 8 -27.53 32.14 9.81
CA ASP A 8 -27.92 31.01 8.95
C ASP A 8 -27.63 31.27 7.45
N SER A 9 -27.75 32.52 7.01
CA SER A 9 -27.39 32.88 5.61
C SER A 9 -25.88 32.88 5.40
N LYS A 10 -25.09 33.25 6.42
CA LYS A 10 -23.63 33.18 6.36
C LYS A 10 -23.13 31.74 6.40
N LEU A 11 -23.76 30.88 7.21
CA LEU A 11 -23.44 29.46 7.27
C LEU A 11 -23.83 28.73 5.99
N SER A 12 -24.99 29.01 5.40
CA SER A 12 -25.36 28.42 4.11
C SER A 12 -24.49 28.91 2.94
N HIS A 13 -24.09 30.19 2.95
CA HIS A 13 -23.09 30.72 2.00
C HIS A 13 -21.72 30.06 2.20
N PHE A 14 -21.24 29.93 3.43
CA PHE A 14 -19.97 29.28 3.75
C PHE A 14 -19.99 27.79 3.41
N VAL A 15 -21.09 27.07 3.68
CA VAL A 15 -21.28 25.66 3.28
C VAL A 15 -21.35 25.53 1.76
N GLY A 16 -21.97 26.49 1.06
CA GLY A 16 -21.97 26.58 -0.40
C GLY A 16 -20.58 26.87 -0.98
N GLU A 17 -19.82 27.74 -0.34
CA GLU A 17 -18.47 28.13 -0.70
C GLU A 17 -17.48 26.98 -0.46
N VAL A 18 -17.58 26.29 0.69
CA VAL A 18 -16.87 25.05 1.01
C VAL A 18 -17.25 23.91 0.06
N ARG A 19 -18.54 23.75 -0.31
CA ARG A 19 -18.96 22.80 -1.36
C ARG A 19 -18.43 23.17 -2.73
N SER A 20 -18.33 24.46 -3.05
CA SER A 20 -17.74 24.95 -4.32
C SER A 20 -16.22 24.83 -4.33
N LEU A 21 -15.56 24.95 -3.17
CA LEU A 21 -14.13 24.72 -2.97
C LEU A 21 -13.81 23.23 -3.06
N LYS A 22 -14.66 22.35 -2.50
CA LYS A 22 -14.56 20.89 -2.68
C LYS A 22 -14.72 20.47 -4.15
N LYS A 23 -15.47 21.24 -4.96
CA LYS A 23 -15.56 21.08 -6.42
C LYS A 23 -14.41 21.75 -7.18
N ARG A 24 -13.71 22.73 -6.59
CA ARG A 24 -12.58 23.47 -7.20
C ARG A 24 -11.20 22.93 -6.82
N THR A 25 -11.08 22.14 -5.75
CA THR A 25 -9.85 21.40 -5.46
C THR A 25 -9.83 20.11 -6.27
N VAL A 26 -9.63 20.27 -7.57
CA VAL A 26 -9.11 19.19 -8.42
C VAL A 26 -7.60 19.21 -8.24
N VAL A 27 -7.09 18.33 -7.38
CA VAL A 27 -5.65 18.01 -7.37
C VAL A 27 -5.53 16.55 -7.78
N TYR A 28 -5.53 16.32 -9.09
CA TYR A 28 -5.11 15.05 -9.68
C TYR A 28 -4.37 15.44 -10.95
N GLY A 29 -3.12 14.98 -11.10
CA GLY A 29 -2.22 15.42 -12.15
C GLY A 29 -2.63 14.91 -13.53
N SER A 30 -1.66 14.50 -14.34
CA SER A 30 -1.89 14.20 -15.76
C SER A 30 -3.06 13.20 -15.97
N HIS A 31 -3.70 13.21 -17.15
CA HIS A 31 -4.77 12.25 -17.51
C HIS A 31 -4.44 10.78 -17.16
N ARG A 32 -3.14 10.45 -17.20
CA ARG A 32 -2.58 9.14 -16.84
C ARG A 32 -2.73 8.81 -15.36
N GLU A 33 -2.52 9.79 -14.46
CA GLU A 33 -2.66 9.60 -13.02
C GLU A 33 -4.11 9.33 -12.63
N ALA A 34 -5.06 10.06 -13.23
CA ALA A 34 -6.48 9.83 -13.01
C ALA A 34 -6.92 8.43 -13.47
N TYR A 35 -6.41 7.98 -14.62
CA TYR A 35 -6.64 6.63 -15.12
C TYR A 35 -6.08 5.56 -14.17
N LEU A 36 -4.82 5.69 -13.73
CA LEU A 36 -4.19 4.72 -12.83
C LEU A 36 -4.90 4.64 -11.48
N LYS A 37 -5.39 5.78 -10.95
CA LYS A 37 -6.21 5.77 -9.72
C LYS A 37 -7.55 5.11 -9.92
N GLY A 38 -8.26 5.41 -11.00
CA GLY A 38 -9.55 4.75 -11.29
C GLY A 38 -9.40 3.24 -11.49
N LEU A 39 -8.31 2.81 -12.16
CA LEU A 39 -7.97 1.40 -12.30
C LEU A 39 -7.73 0.75 -10.94
N PHE A 40 -6.92 1.39 -10.09
CA PHE A 40 -6.68 0.92 -8.73
C PHE A 40 -7.97 0.84 -7.92
N ASP A 41 -8.80 1.88 -7.89
CA ASP A 41 -10.03 1.91 -7.12
C ASP A 41 -11.00 0.79 -7.52
N THR A 42 -11.05 0.47 -8.83
CA THR A 42 -11.88 -0.61 -9.35
C THR A 42 -11.40 -1.98 -8.88
N VAL A 43 -10.10 -2.27 -9.05
CA VAL A 43 -9.48 -3.53 -8.62
C VAL A 43 -9.53 -3.66 -7.09
N TYR A 44 -9.19 -2.60 -6.37
CA TYR A 44 -9.17 -2.58 -4.91
C TYR A 44 -10.56 -2.79 -4.30
N GLY A 45 -11.58 -2.12 -4.83
CA GLY A 45 -12.95 -2.27 -4.35
C GLY A 45 -13.54 -3.65 -4.65
N ALA A 46 -13.57 -4.04 -5.92
CA ALA A 46 -14.23 -5.27 -6.34
C ALA A 46 -13.41 -6.54 -6.02
N ASP A 47 -12.10 -6.54 -6.34
CA ASP A 47 -11.30 -7.76 -6.30
C ASP A 47 -10.73 -8.07 -4.92
N ILE A 48 -10.65 -7.08 -4.02
CA ILE A 48 -10.12 -7.25 -2.66
C ILE A 48 -11.21 -7.09 -1.61
N VAL A 49 -11.82 -5.90 -1.51
CA VAL A 49 -12.74 -5.59 -0.41
C VAL A 49 -13.97 -6.51 -0.43
N GLU A 50 -14.61 -6.66 -1.59
CA GLU A 50 -15.79 -7.51 -1.74
C GLU A 50 -15.43 -9.00 -1.70
N ARG A 51 -14.43 -9.43 -2.48
CA ARG A 51 -14.04 -10.85 -2.59
C ARG A 51 -13.57 -11.46 -1.27
N PHE A 52 -12.80 -10.72 -0.47
CA PHE A 52 -12.25 -11.19 0.80
C PHE A 52 -13.06 -10.75 2.03
N ALA A 53 -14.22 -10.12 1.82
CA ALA A 53 -15.13 -9.64 2.87
C ALA A 53 -14.39 -8.86 3.96
N ILE A 54 -13.67 -7.81 3.54
CA ILE A 54 -12.78 -7.04 4.42
C ILE A 54 -13.60 -6.27 5.47
N GLU A 55 -13.43 -6.66 6.74
CA GLU A 55 -14.15 -6.07 7.88
C GLU A 55 -13.73 -4.63 8.20
N ASN A 56 -12.43 -4.33 8.02
CA ASN A 56 -11.87 -3.00 8.32
C ASN A 56 -11.10 -2.47 7.09
N PRO A 57 -11.82 -1.82 6.14
CA PRO A 57 -11.22 -1.24 4.95
C PRO A 57 -10.22 -0.11 5.24
N PHE A 58 -10.38 0.59 6.36
CA PHE A 58 -9.45 1.63 6.78
C PHE A 58 -8.07 1.03 7.10
N ALA A 59 -8.03 -0.06 7.88
CA ALA A 59 -6.78 -0.76 8.17
C ALA A 59 -6.10 -1.30 6.90
N LEU A 60 -6.89 -1.81 5.94
CA LEU A 60 -6.37 -2.27 4.65
C LEU A 60 -5.75 -1.11 3.85
N ASP A 61 -6.42 0.04 3.76
CA ASP A 61 -5.91 1.22 3.04
C ASP A 61 -4.59 1.73 3.63
N GLN A 62 -4.49 1.74 4.97
CA GLN A 62 -3.25 2.12 5.64
C GLN A 62 -2.14 1.08 5.42
N LEU A 63 -2.47 -0.21 5.41
CA LEU A 63 -1.52 -1.28 5.13
C LEU A 63 -0.96 -1.15 3.71
N VAL A 64 -1.82 -0.91 2.73
CA VAL A 64 -1.42 -0.76 1.32
C VAL A 64 -0.50 0.46 1.14
N LYS A 65 -0.79 1.58 1.82
CA LYS A 65 0.06 2.77 1.79
C LYS A 65 1.43 2.51 2.41
N GLU A 66 1.48 1.80 3.54
CA GLU A 66 2.72 1.42 4.20
C GLU A 66 3.57 0.48 3.33
N LEU A 67 2.95 -0.52 2.70
CA LEU A 67 3.65 -1.42 1.78
C LEU A 67 4.16 -0.68 0.55
N ALA A 68 3.36 0.23 -0.02
CA ALA A 68 3.74 1.02 -1.18
C ALA A 68 4.86 2.03 -0.90
N SER A 69 4.90 2.61 0.30
CA SER A 69 5.94 3.54 0.73
C SER A 69 7.26 2.81 0.99
N ALA A 70 7.21 1.66 1.65
CA ALA A 70 8.36 0.87 2.07
C ALA A 70 8.61 -0.38 1.21
N VAL A 71 8.31 -0.33 -0.10
CA VAL A 71 8.49 -1.45 -1.03
C VAL A 71 9.90 -2.05 -0.95
N GLY A 72 10.00 -3.37 -0.88
CA GLY A 72 11.28 -4.08 -0.78
C GLY A 72 11.93 -4.01 0.62
N SER A 73 11.29 -3.37 1.61
CA SER A 73 11.75 -3.39 2.99
C SER A 73 11.39 -4.69 3.69
N LEU A 74 12.26 -5.12 4.62
CA LEU A 74 12.01 -6.30 5.46
C LEU A 74 10.91 -6.04 6.48
N THR A 75 9.86 -6.85 6.42
CA THR A 75 8.70 -6.72 7.30
C THR A 75 8.07 -8.08 7.63
N ASN A 76 7.19 -8.11 8.62
CA ASN A 76 6.38 -9.28 8.96
C ASN A 76 4.99 -8.82 9.46
N PRO A 77 3.99 -9.73 9.53
CA PRO A 77 2.64 -9.35 9.93
C PRO A 77 2.55 -8.65 11.29
N SER A 78 3.35 -9.08 12.27
CA SER A 78 3.39 -8.48 13.61
C SER A 78 3.94 -7.06 13.61
N LYS A 79 5.02 -6.80 12.87
CA LYS A 79 5.62 -5.47 12.71
C LYS A 79 4.62 -4.53 12.03
N LEU A 80 3.96 -4.99 10.98
CA LEU A 80 2.94 -4.21 10.27
C LEU A 80 1.73 -3.91 11.16
N ALA A 81 1.22 -4.89 11.91
CA ALA A 81 0.13 -4.69 12.85
C ALA A 81 0.49 -3.65 13.93
N ASN A 82 1.71 -3.71 14.47
CA ASN A 82 2.22 -2.71 15.41
C ASN A 82 2.26 -1.33 14.76
N THR A 83 2.83 -1.18 13.57
CA THR A 83 2.86 0.11 12.84
C THR A 83 1.45 0.66 12.61
N LEU A 84 0.51 -0.18 12.16
CA LEU A 84 -0.89 0.21 11.93
C LEU A 84 -1.59 0.69 13.20
N ASN A 85 -1.32 0.06 14.33
CA ASN A 85 -1.95 0.41 15.60
C ASN A 85 -1.30 1.64 16.24
N THR A 86 0.02 1.80 16.10
CA THR A 86 0.75 2.94 16.68
C THR A 86 0.58 4.22 15.86
N VAL A 87 0.66 4.14 14.54
CA VAL A 87 0.65 5.33 13.67
C VAL A 87 -0.77 5.67 13.20
N ALA A 88 -1.54 4.67 12.79
CA ALA A 88 -2.86 4.88 12.18
C ALA A 88 -4.04 4.57 13.12
N HIS A 89 -3.77 4.04 14.32
CA HIS A 89 -4.79 3.60 15.29
C HIS A 89 -5.86 2.70 14.66
N ALA A 90 -5.45 1.83 13.74
CA ALA A 90 -6.37 1.08 12.89
C ALA A 90 -7.00 -0.16 13.56
N GLY A 91 -6.47 -0.62 14.70
CA GLY A 91 -7.03 -1.73 15.47
C GLY A 91 -6.91 -3.09 14.78
N ALA A 92 -5.82 -3.35 14.07
CA ALA A 92 -5.59 -4.59 13.32
C ALA A 92 -4.71 -5.57 14.12
N THR A 93 -5.10 -6.84 14.14
CA THR A 93 -4.26 -7.92 14.72
C THR A 93 -3.32 -8.49 13.67
N ASP A 94 -2.24 -9.15 14.09
CA ASP A 94 -1.30 -9.84 13.21
C ASP A 94 -2.00 -10.81 12.24
N LYS A 95 -3.03 -11.52 12.73
CA LYS A 95 -3.85 -12.44 11.94
C LYS A 95 -4.67 -11.70 10.88
N THR A 96 -5.24 -10.55 11.23
CA THR A 96 -5.96 -9.68 10.30
C THR A 96 -5.02 -9.15 9.23
N VAL A 97 -3.83 -8.70 9.62
CA VAL A 97 -2.81 -8.19 8.70
C VAL A 97 -2.34 -9.29 7.76
N LYS A 98 -2.07 -10.52 8.24
CA LYS A 98 -1.71 -11.64 7.37
C LYS A 98 -2.81 -11.93 6.35
N ARG A 99 -4.08 -11.99 6.78
CA ARG A 99 -5.23 -12.15 5.87
C ARG A 99 -5.29 -11.06 4.81
N TYR A 100 -4.96 -9.82 5.16
CA TYR A 100 -4.93 -8.70 4.21
C TYR A 100 -3.75 -8.79 3.25
N LEU A 101 -2.56 -9.20 3.73
CA LEU A 101 -1.41 -9.46 2.88
C LEU A 101 -1.71 -10.56 1.87
N ASP A 102 -2.32 -11.66 2.30
CA ASP A 102 -2.72 -12.77 1.43
C ASP A 102 -3.75 -12.31 0.38
N ALA A 103 -4.70 -11.46 0.76
CA ALA A 103 -5.66 -10.88 -0.19
C ALA A 103 -4.98 -9.97 -1.23
N LEU A 104 -3.98 -9.18 -0.81
CA LEU A 104 -3.23 -8.28 -1.68
C LEU A 104 -2.30 -9.04 -2.65
N THR A 105 -1.75 -10.17 -2.22
CA THR A 105 -0.91 -11.03 -3.06
C THR A 105 -1.75 -11.83 -4.04
N ASP A 106 -2.87 -12.40 -3.61
CA ASP A 106 -3.82 -13.11 -4.47
C ASP A 106 -4.47 -12.19 -5.53
N ALA A 107 -4.63 -10.91 -5.22
CA ALA A 107 -5.12 -9.88 -6.14
C ALA A 107 -4.00 -9.28 -7.03
N PHE A 108 -2.77 -9.81 -6.97
CA PHE A 108 -1.62 -9.35 -7.75
C PHE A 108 -1.25 -7.87 -7.54
N ILE A 109 -1.65 -7.25 -6.41
CA ILE A 109 -1.24 -5.88 -6.08
C ILE A 109 0.22 -5.88 -5.60
N PHE A 110 0.57 -6.85 -4.76
CA PHE A 110 1.92 -7.07 -4.29
C PHE A 110 2.36 -8.51 -4.56
N SER A 111 3.66 -8.71 -4.70
CA SER A 111 4.28 -10.04 -4.69
C SER A 111 5.10 -10.20 -3.41
N GLU A 112 4.90 -11.33 -2.74
CA GLU A 112 5.64 -11.73 -1.54
C GLU A 112 6.93 -12.45 -1.93
N VAL A 113 8.04 -12.03 -1.33
CA VAL A 113 9.32 -12.69 -1.50
C VAL A 113 9.80 -13.18 -0.15
N GLU A 114 9.80 -14.50 -0.03
CA GLU A 114 10.30 -15.21 1.13
C GLU A 114 11.83 -15.30 1.11
N ARG A 115 12.41 -15.60 2.27
CA ARG A 115 13.85 -15.88 2.38
C ARG A 115 14.18 -17.28 1.89
N PHE A 116 15.25 -17.38 1.11
CA PHE A 116 15.70 -18.64 0.52
C PHE A 116 16.39 -19.58 1.53
N ASP A 117 16.95 -19.04 2.61
CA ASP A 117 17.79 -19.77 3.57
C ASP A 117 17.03 -20.32 4.79
N VAL A 118 15.70 -20.18 4.82
CA VAL A 118 14.88 -20.56 5.97
C VAL A 118 14.66 -22.07 6.01
N LYS A 119 14.96 -22.69 7.16
CA LYS A 119 14.71 -24.12 7.41
C LYS A 119 13.96 -24.33 8.73
N GLY A 120 13.01 -25.28 8.72
CA GLY A 120 12.32 -25.76 9.91
C GLY A 120 11.42 -24.70 10.57
N LYS A 121 11.35 -24.69 11.90
CA LYS A 121 10.42 -23.82 12.67
C LYS A 121 10.61 -22.32 12.46
N ARG A 122 11.67 -21.89 11.77
CA ARG A 122 12.00 -20.49 11.59
C ARG A 122 11.16 -19.79 10.50
N TYR A 123 10.39 -20.52 9.69
CA TYR A 123 9.45 -19.95 8.70
C TYR A 123 8.46 -18.94 9.30
N PHE A 124 8.10 -19.09 10.57
CA PHE A 124 7.07 -18.24 11.21
C PHE A 124 7.57 -16.88 11.68
N ASP A 125 8.89 -16.68 11.82
CA ASP A 125 9.46 -15.50 12.49
C ASP A 125 10.30 -14.63 11.54
N TYR A 126 10.51 -15.09 10.30
CA TYR A 126 11.39 -14.39 9.37
C TYR A 126 10.67 -13.25 8.63
N PRO A 127 11.36 -12.11 8.46
CA PRO A 127 10.82 -11.01 7.68
C PRO A 127 10.85 -11.35 6.19
N MET A 128 9.76 -11.01 5.52
CA MET A 128 9.56 -11.08 4.08
C MET A 128 9.71 -9.70 3.45
N LYS A 129 9.85 -9.67 2.13
CA LYS A 129 9.75 -8.44 1.34
C LYS A 129 8.48 -8.47 0.50
N TYR A 130 7.88 -7.31 0.31
CA TYR A 130 6.75 -7.13 -0.61
C TYR A 130 7.14 -6.15 -1.71
N TYR A 131 6.89 -6.55 -2.95
CA TYR A 131 7.15 -5.75 -4.14
C TYR A 131 5.84 -5.45 -4.85
N ALA A 132 5.68 -4.22 -5.34
CA ALA A 132 4.48 -3.89 -6.11
C ALA A 132 4.63 -4.43 -7.53
N THR A 133 3.65 -5.19 -7.99
CA THR A 133 3.67 -5.84 -9.30
C THR A 133 3.82 -4.84 -10.45
N ASP A 134 3.29 -3.63 -10.27
CA ASP A 134 3.43 -2.51 -11.20
C ASP A 134 3.83 -1.21 -10.47
N ALA A 135 4.84 -0.52 -11.00
CA ALA A 135 5.35 0.73 -10.42
C ALA A 135 4.36 1.89 -10.56
N GLY A 136 3.53 1.89 -11.61
CA GLY A 136 2.45 2.85 -11.81
C GLY A 136 1.35 2.67 -10.77
N ILE A 137 0.92 1.43 -10.50
CA ILE A 137 -0.04 1.11 -9.42
C ILE A 137 0.52 1.57 -8.07
N ARG A 138 1.79 1.23 -7.77
CA ARG A 138 2.48 1.72 -6.55
C ARG A 138 2.44 3.24 -6.42
N ASN A 139 2.67 3.96 -7.51
CA ASN A 139 2.66 5.42 -7.49
C ASN A 139 1.23 5.98 -7.32
N ALA A 140 0.23 5.32 -7.92
CA ALA A 140 -1.18 5.68 -7.73
C ALA A 140 -1.60 5.58 -6.25
N LEU A 141 -1.16 4.51 -5.57
CA LEU A 141 -1.37 4.29 -4.13
C LEU A 141 -0.82 5.44 -3.25
N LEU A 142 0.36 5.95 -3.60
CA LEU A 142 1.00 7.06 -2.89
C LEU A 142 0.60 8.44 -3.41
N ASN A 143 -0.42 8.51 -4.26
CA ASN A 143 -0.88 9.74 -4.90
C ASN A 143 0.22 10.47 -5.68
N PHE A 144 1.24 9.76 -6.18
CA PHE A 144 2.39 10.31 -6.90
C PHE A 144 3.19 11.36 -6.10
N ARG A 145 3.08 11.36 -4.76
CA ARG A 145 3.74 12.36 -3.90
C ARG A 145 5.14 11.96 -3.46
N GLN A 146 5.41 10.67 -3.38
CA GLN A 146 6.64 10.13 -2.80
C GLN A 146 7.45 9.38 -3.85
N ILE A 147 8.64 9.89 -4.13
CA ILE A 147 9.63 9.28 -5.02
C ILE A 147 10.82 8.88 -4.15
N GLU A 148 10.87 7.60 -3.78
CA GLU A 148 12.03 7.00 -3.14
C GLU A 148 12.78 6.23 -4.22
N GLU A 149 13.87 6.81 -4.75
CA GLU A 149 14.58 6.24 -5.90
C GLU A 149 15.09 4.81 -5.61
N THR A 150 15.65 4.57 -4.43
CA THR A 150 16.18 3.26 -4.04
C THR A 150 15.10 2.17 -4.05
N HIS A 151 13.97 2.42 -3.38
CA HIS A 151 12.86 1.46 -3.32
C HIS A 151 12.23 1.23 -4.69
N LEU A 152 12.11 2.30 -5.49
CA LEU A 152 11.56 2.20 -6.84
C LEU A 152 12.49 1.41 -7.77
N MET A 153 13.80 1.68 -7.72
CA MET A 153 14.80 0.94 -8.49
C MET A 153 14.79 -0.54 -8.12
N GLU A 154 14.77 -0.87 -6.83
CA GLU A 154 14.72 -2.25 -6.37
C GLU A 154 13.44 -2.96 -6.87
N ASN A 155 12.29 -2.29 -6.79
CA ASN A 155 11.03 -2.84 -7.29
C ASN A 155 11.04 -3.10 -8.81
N VAL A 156 11.60 -2.16 -9.58
CA VAL A 156 11.73 -2.32 -11.05
C VAL A 156 12.66 -3.47 -11.39
N ILE A 157 13.80 -3.59 -10.70
CA ILE A 157 14.74 -4.71 -10.87
C ILE A 157 14.04 -6.03 -10.53
N TYR A 158 13.30 -6.09 -9.43
CA TYR A 158 12.53 -7.27 -9.04
C TYR A 158 11.53 -7.67 -10.14
N ASN A 159 10.71 -6.72 -10.62
CA ASN A 159 9.73 -6.99 -11.67
C ASN A 159 10.39 -7.50 -12.96
N GLU A 160 11.52 -6.92 -13.36
CA GLU A 160 12.27 -7.38 -14.54
C GLU A 160 12.79 -8.81 -14.38
N LEU A 161 13.30 -9.17 -13.19
CA LEU A 161 13.75 -10.53 -12.91
C LEU A 161 12.61 -11.54 -12.98
N VAL A 162 11.45 -11.20 -12.40
CA VAL A 162 10.25 -12.05 -12.45
C VAL A 162 9.73 -12.20 -13.88
N LEU A 163 9.69 -11.12 -14.67
CA LEU A 163 9.30 -11.15 -16.08
C LEU A 163 10.21 -12.07 -16.92
N ARG A 164 11.49 -12.13 -16.58
CA ARG A 164 12.46 -13.06 -17.20
C ARG A 164 12.41 -14.48 -16.62
N SER A 165 11.39 -14.79 -15.81
CA SER A 165 11.18 -16.11 -15.18
C SER A 165 12.31 -16.52 -14.21
N TYR A 166 13.03 -15.58 -13.62
CA TYR A 166 13.96 -15.88 -12.53
C TYR A 166 13.21 -16.11 -11.22
N ALA A 167 13.63 -17.11 -10.45
CA ALA A 167 13.20 -17.28 -9.07
C ALA A 167 13.97 -16.30 -8.18
N VAL A 168 13.27 -15.29 -7.63
CA VAL A 168 13.87 -14.30 -6.74
C VAL A 168 13.57 -14.68 -5.29
N GLY A 169 14.60 -14.69 -4.44
CA GLY A 169 14.50 -14.95 -3.01
C GLY A 169 15.36 -13.99 -2.21
N VAL A 170 14.99 -13.74 -0.96
CA VAL A 170 15.81 -12.92 -0.05
C VAL A 170 16.91 -13.79 0.55
N ILE A 171 18.18 -13.31 0.50
CA ILE A 171 19.32 -13.95 1.17
C ILE A 171 19.90 -13.04 2.26
N PRO A 172 20.40 -13.59 3.38
CA PRO A 172 21.18 -12.84 4.34
C PRO A 172 22.45 -12.27 3.71
N PHE A 173 22.75 -11.00 4.01
CA PHE A 173 24.01 -10.37 3.63
C PHE A 173 25.25 -11.14 4.15
N LEU A 174 25.11 -11.86 5.26
CA LEU A 174 26.18 -12.64 5.90
C LEU A 174 26.57 -13.93 5.16
N LEU A 175 25.87 -14.33 4.09
CA LEU A 175 26.19 -15.52 3.29
C LEU A 175 27.07 -15.23 2.06
N ARG A 176 27.80 -14.10 2.03
CA ARG A 176 28.70 -13.76 0.92
C ARG A 176 30.17 -13.64 1.37
N PRO A 177 30.86 -14.78 1.55
CA PRO A 177 32.28 -14.87 1.21
C PRO A 177 32.52 -15.58 -0.14
N GLU A 178 31.67 -16.54 -0.55
CA GLU A 178 32.04 -17.48 -1.63
C GLU A 178 31.47 -17.21 -3.04
N ILE A 179 30.84 -16.05 -3.32
CA ILE A 179 30.29 -15.75 -4.67
C ILE A 179 31.01 -14.54 -5.31
N LEU A 180 32.33 -14.44 -5.11
CA LEU A 180 33.19 -13.43 -5.74
C LEU A 180 34.48 -14.04 -6.36
N GLU A 181 34.57 -15.37 -6.44
CA GLU A 181 35.62 -16.07 -7.21
C GLU A 181 35.05 -16.72 -8.48
#